data_AF-A0A1A8RKK0-F1
#
_entry.id   AF-A0A1A8RKK0-F1
#
_cell.length_a   1.000
_cell.length_b   1.000
_cell.length_c   1.000
_cell.angle_alpha   90.00
_cell.angle_beta   90.00
_cell.angle_gamma   90.00
#
_symmetry.space_group_name_H-M   'P 1'
#
loop_
_entity.id
_entity.type
_entity.pdbx_description
1 polymer ?
#
loop_
_entity_poly.entity_id
_entity_poly.type
_entity_poly.pdbx_seq_one_letter_code
_entity_poly.pdbx_strand_id
1 'polypeptide(L)'
;MSPSITAEASLPTPSRSTVAQRKQANELRKTLKPLLEKRRRARINDSLSHLKSLILPLIGKDNARYSKLEKADILEMTVRFLRDLPSSPVKDSADSYREGYKACL
;
A
#
# COMPACT_ATOMS: atom_id res chain seq x y z
N MET A 1 -51.70 12.85 -33.21
CA MET A 1 -51.63 11.94 -32.05
C MET A 1 -50.40 12.33 -31.25
N SER A 2 -50.60 12.47 -29.94
CA SER A 2 -49.68 13.01 -28.94
C SER A 2 -48.44 12.09 -28.69
N PRO A 3 -47.54 12.42 -27.75
CA PRO A 3 -46.11 12.63 -27.99
C PRO A 3 -45.26 11.50 -27.35
N SER A 4 -43.94 11.61 -27.37
CA SER A 4 -43.10 10.92 -26.37
C SER A 4 -41.96 11.82 -25.93
N ILE A 5 -42.22 12.46 -24.78
CA ILE A 5 -41.22 13.11 -23.94
C ILE A 5 -40.52 11.98 -23.19
N THR A 6 -39.27 11.70 -23.52
CA THR A 6 -38.41 10.84 -22.71
C THR A 6 -38.11 11.57 -21.40
N ALA A 7 -38.56 10.97 -20.30
CA ALA A 7 -38.38 11.46 -18.95
C ALA A 7 -36.88 11.63 -18.62
N GLU A 8 -36.48 12.86 -18.34
CA GLU A 8 -35.20 13.19 -17.74
C GLU A 8 -35.21 12.64 -16.30
N ALA A 9 -34.42 11.60 -16.07
CA ALA A 9 -34.20 11.05 -14.74
C ALA A 9 -33.59 12.14 -13.86
N SER A 10 -34.41 12.71 -12.98
CA SER A 10 -33.97 13.63 -11.92
C SER A 10 -32.99 12.89 -11.01
N LEU A 11 -31.70 13.07 -11.29
CA LEU A 11 -30.63 12.78 -10.34
C LEU A 11 -30.88 13.63 -9.10
N PRO A 12 -30.81 13.06 -7.88
CA PRO A 12 -30.96 13.85 -6.66
C PRO A 12 -29.82 14.87 -6.62
N THR A 13 -30.18 16.15 -6.76
CA THR A 13 -29.27 17.27 -6.53
C THR A 13 -28.66 17.14 -5.12
N PRO A 14 -27.36 17.39 -4.92
CA PRO A 14 -26.77 17.29 -3.60
C PRO A 14 -27.37 18.37 -2.71
N SER A 15 -28.31 17.97 -1.85
CA SER A 15 -28.96 18.81 -0.84
C SER A 15 -27.89 19.64 -0.13
N ARG A 16 -27.96 20.97 -0.28
CA ARG A 16 -27.03 21.93 0.30
C ARG A 16 -26.98 21.71 1.82
N SER A 17 -25.93 21.04 2.29
CA SER A 17 -25.81 20.70 3.71
C SER A 17 -25.86 21.96 4.57
N THR A 18 -26.67 21.91 5.63
CA THR A 18 -26.86 23.04 6.53
C THR A 18 -25.55 23.37 7.26
N VAL A 19 -25.41 24.61 7.74
CA VAL A 19 -24.23 25.06 8.49
C VAL A 19 -23.97 24.16 9.71
N ALA A 20 -25.02 23.68 10.38
CA ALA A 20 -24.92 22.73 11.49
C ALA A 20 -24.35 21.37 11.05
N GLN A 21 -24.83 20.81 9.93
CA GLN A 21 -24.32 19.55 9.37
C GLN A 21 -22.84 19.64 8.98
N ARG A 22 -22.42 20.78 8.41
CA ARG A 22 -21.01 21.02 8.07
C ARG A 22 -20.12 21.11 9.31
N LYS A 23 -20.61 21.75 10.38
CA LYS A 23 -19.90 21.83 11.66
C LYS A 23 -19.74 20.44 12.29
N GLN A 24 -20.80 19.64 12.31
CA GLN A 24 -20.76 18.27 12.82
C GLN A 24 -19.81 17.36 12.01
N ALA A 25 -19.83 17.46 10.67
CA ALA A 25 -18.89 16.73 9.82
C ALA A 25 -17.43 17.17 10.05
N ASN A 26 -17.19 18.45 10.34
CA ASN A 26 -15.84 18.94 10.67
C ASN A 26 -15.35 18.40 12.02
N GLU A 27 -16.21 18.39 13.04
CA GLU A 27 -15.86 17.81 14.34
C GLU A 27 -15.60 16.29 14.24
N LEU A 28 -16.40 15.56 13.46
CA LEU A 28 -16.15 14.16 13.14
C LEU A 28 -14.81 13.97 12.41
N ARG A 29 -14.46 14.84 11.47
CA ARG A 29 -13.14 14.76 10.81
C ARG A 29 -12.00 15.02 11.78
N LYS A 30 -12.14 15.97 12.72
CA LYS A 30 -11.13 16.26 13.73
C LYS A 30 -10.89 15.08 14.68
N THR A 31 -11.91 14.27 14.97
CA THR A 31 -11.77 13.11 15.85
C THR A 31 -11.38 11.83 15.10
N LEU A 32 -11.90 11.60 13.89
CA LEU A 32 -11.59 10.39 13.13
C LEU A 32 -10.19 10.40 12.51
N LYS A 33 -9.71 11.55 12.03
CA LYS A 33 -8.36 11.66 11.46
C LYS A 33 -7.24 11.19 12.41
N PRO A 34 -7.16 11.63 13.67
CA PRO A 34 -6.13 11.15 14.59
C PRO A 34 -6.26 9.65 14.90
N LEU A 35 -7.48 9.10 14.91
CA LEU A 35 -7.70 7.66 15.10
C LEU A 35 -7.20 6.83 13.91
N LEU A 36 -7.53 7.27 12.68
CA LEU A 36 -7.05 6.67 11.43
C LEU A 36 -5.51 6.73 11.36
N GLU A 37 -4.95 7.87 11.72
CA GLU A 37 -3.50 8.08 11.79
C GLU A 37 -2.84 7.12 12.79
N LYS A 38 -3.41 6.97 13.99
CA LYS A 38 -2.95 6.01 15.01
C LYS A 38 -2.97 4.57 14.47
N ARG A 39 -4.06 4.15 13.82
CA ARG A 39 -4.17 2.81 13.22
C ARG A 39 -3.13 2.61 12.12
N ARG A 40 -2.92 3.59 11.25
CA ARG A 40 -1.91 3.52 10.19
C ARG A 40 -0.49 3.44 10.80
N ARG A 41 -0.18 4.23 11.84
CA ARG A 41 1.11 4.17 12.53
C ARG A 41 1.36 2.82 13.18
N ALA A 42 0.34 2.22 13.81
CA ALA A 42 0.43 0.87 14.37
C ALA A 42 0.80 -0.14 13.27
N ARG A 43 0.05 -0.14 12.16
CA ARG A 43 0.35 -1.02 11.00
C ARG A 43 1.78 -0.86 10.50
N ILE A 44 2.29 0.36 10.37
CA ILE A 44 3.68 0.61 9.92
C ILE A 44 4.69 0.03 10.92
N ASN A 45 4.47 0.22 12.22
CA ASN A 45 5.36 -0.32 13.25
C ASN A 45 5.31 -1.85 13.30
N ASP A 46 4.14 -2.45 13.11
CA ASP A 46 3.99 -3.90 13.04
C ASP A 46 4.73 -4.45 11.82
N SER A 47 4.61 -3.82 10.66
CA SER A 47 5.36 -4.20 9.46
C SER A 47 6.87 -4.09 9.66
N LEU A 48 7.36 -3.02 10.30
CA LEU A 48 8.79 -2.87 10.60
C LEU A 48 9.29 -3.95 11.57
N SER A 49 8.48 -4.33 12.55
CA SER A 49 8.81 -5.38 13.51
C SER A 49 8.89 -6.75 12.82
N HIS A 50 7.92 -7.07 11.96
CA HIS A 50 7.97 -8.28 11.13
C HIS A 50 9.18 -8.28 10.21
N LEU A 51 9.45 -7.16 9.54
CA LEU A 51 10.59 -7.05 8.63
C LEU A 51 11.91 -7.34 9.34
N LYS A 52 12.09 -6.77 10.53
CA LYS A 52 13.24 -7.05 11.40
C LYS A 52 13.36 -8.54 11.74
N SER A 53 12.25 -9.19 12.12
CA SER A 53 12.27 -10.62 12.45
C SER A 53 12.58 -11.54 11.26
N LEU A 54 12.21 -11.13 10.03
CA LEU A 54 12.49 -11.89 8.82
C LEU A 54 13.92 -11.68 8.34
N ILE A 55 14.41 -10.44 8.37
CA ILE A 55 15.69 -10.08 7.74
C ILE A 55 16.89 -10.47 8.62
N LEU A 56 16.80 -10.33 9.95
CA LEU A 56 17.92 -10.64 10.86
C LEU A 56 18.45 -12.09 10.73
N PRO A 57 17.59 -13.12 10.70
CA PRO A 57 18.06 -14.49 10.48
C PRO A 57 18.66 -14.71 9.09
N LEU A 58 18.07 -14.12 8.04
CA LEU A 58 18.47 -14.32 6.65
C LEU A 58 19.88 -13.80 6.34
N ILE A 59 20.33 -12.78 7.07
CA ILE A 59 21.67 -12.19 6.95
C ILE A 59 22.64 -12.68 8.03
N GLY A 60 22.27 -13.72 8.80
CA GLY A 60 23.12 -14.31 9.85
C GLY A 60 23.40 -13.39 11.04
N LYS A 61 22.49 -12.47 11.36
CA LYS A 61 22.66 -11.46 12.41
C LYS A 61 21.88 -11.82 13.68
N ASP A 62 22.57 -11.68 14.82
CA ASP A 62 22.10 -12.18 16.11
C ASP A 62 21.06 -11.28 16.79
N ASN A 63 19.85 -11.79 17.05
CA ASN A 63 18.69 -10.98 17.48
C ASN A 63 18.95 -10.12 18.73
N ALA A 64 19.76 -10.60 19.68
CA ALA A 64 20.06 -9.90 20.93
C ALA A 64 20.77 -8.55 20.69
N ARG A 65 21.74 -8.52 19.77
CA ARG A 65 22.49 -7.31 19.38
C ARG A 65 21.61 -6.28 18.68
N TYR A 66 20.50 -6.75 18.10
CA TYR A 66 19.66 -5.97 17.22
C TYR A 66 18.32 -5.60 17.85
N SER A 67 18.11 -5.92 19.14
CA SER A 67 16.92 -5.55 19.93
C SER A 67 16.59 -4.05 19.85
N LYS A 68 17.59 -3.17 19.74
CA LYS A 68 17.45 -1.70 19.75
C LYS A 68 17.64 -0.99 18.39
N LEU A 69 17.51 -1.71 17.26
CA LEU A 69 17.66 -1.13 15.92
C LEU A 69 16.80 0.13 15.70
N GLU A 70 17.39 1.14 15.05
CA GLU A 70 16.63 2.29 14.57
C GLU A 70 15.78 1.92 13.34
N LYS A 71 14.73 2.70 13.08
CA LYS A 71 13.85 2.44 11.93
C LYS A 71 14.58 2.55 10.60
N ALA A 72 15.53 3.47 10.49
CA ALA A 72 16.34 3.66 9.29
C ALA A 72 17.21 2.43 9.01
N ASP A 73 17.87 1.90 10.04
CA ASP A 73 18.70 0.69 9.94
C ASP A 73 17.90 -0.53 9.48
N ILE A 74 16.67 -0.72 9.97
CA ILE A 74 15.80 -1.84 9.56
C ILE A 74 15.53 -1.75 8.05
N LEU A 75 15.20 -0.55 7.58
CA LEU A 75 14.91 -0.29 6.17
C LEU A 75 16.16 -0.46 5.30
N GLU A 76 17.30 0.11 5.69
CA GLU A 76 18.54 0.01 4.92
C GLU A 76 18.98 -1.45 4.78
N MET A 77 18.99 -2.20 5.88
CA MET A 77 19.39 -3.60 5.90
C MET A 77 18.47 -4.45 5.01
N THR A 78 17.17 -4.18 5.02
CA THR A 78 16.21 -4.83 4.15
C THR A 78 16.47 -4.51 2.69
N VAL A 79 16.68 -3.24 2.35
CA VAL A 79 16.94 -2.82 0.97
C VAL A 79 18.23 -3.45 0.44
N ARG A 80 19.28 -3.54 1.27
CA ARG A 80 20.53 -4.23 0.92
C ARG A 80 20.28 -5.71 0.66
N PHE A 81 19.59 -6.40 1.57
CA PHE A 81 19.21 -7.80 1.36
C PHE A 81 18.44 -8.00 0.04
N LEU A 82 17.46 -7.16 -0.27
CA LEU A 82 16.67 -7.27 -1.50
C LEU A 82 17.49 -6.99 -2.78
N ARG A 83 18.54 -6.17 -2.70
CA ARG A 83 19.45 -5.92 -3.83
C ARG A 83 20.44 -7.07 -4.04
N ASP A 84 20.83 -7.72 -2.95
CA ASP A 84 21.76 -8.84 -2.96
C ASP A 84 21.06 -10.16 -3.36
N LEU A 85 19.71 -10.20 -3.29
CA LEU A 85 18.95 -11.30 -3.87
C LEU A 85 19.27 -11.36 -5.37
N PRO A 86 19.56 -12.56 -5.91
CA PRO A 86 19.70 -12.71 -7.35
C PRO A 86 18.41 -12.18 -7.96
N SER A 87 18.52 -11.16 -8.83
CA SER A 87 17.39 -10.75 -9.65
C SER A 87 16.86 -12.04 -10.24
N SER A 88 15.63 -12.43 -9.90
CA SER A 88 14.98 -13.40 -10.77
C SER A 88 15.09 -12.75 -12.15
N PRO A 89 15.59 -13.46 -13.16
CA PRO A 89 15.48 -12.94 -14.50
C PRO A 89 13.96 -12.79 -14.66
N VAL A 90 13.48 -11.55 -14.59
CA VAL A 90 12.29 -11.16 -15.31
C VAL A 90 12.67 -11.60 -16.70
N LYS A 91 12.22 -12.79 -17.14
CA LYS A 91 12.58 -13.32 -18.45
C LYS A 91 12.26 -12.18 -19.38
N ASP A 92 13.31 -11.56 -19.92
CA ASP A 92 13.13 -10.45 -20.82
C ASP A 92 12.19 -11.00 -21.90
N SER A 93 11.13 -10.27 -22.27
CA SER A 93 10.13 -10.87 -23.16
C SER A 93 10.78 -11.37 -24.46
N ALA A 94 11.92 -10.77 -24.82
CA ALA A 94 12.83 -11.22 -25.86
C ALA A 94 13.48 -12.61 -25.61
N ASP A 95 13.93 -12.92 -24.40
CA ASP A 95 14.49 -14.24 -24.06
C ASP A 95 13.40 -15.31 -24.04
N SER A 96 12.22 -15.00 -23.50
CA SER A 96 11.08 -15.94 -23.53
C SER A 96 10.59 -16.19 -24.97
N TYR A 97 10.59 -15.16 -25.83
CA TYR A 97 10.21 -15.29 -27.23
C TYR A 97 11.24 -16.10 -28.03
N ARG A 98 12.54 -15.85 -27.82
CA ARG A 98 13.63 -16.57 -28.50
C ARG A 98 13.67 -18.05 -28.11
N GLU A 99 13.40 -18.35 -26.85
CA GLU A 99 13.31 -19.72 -26.34
C GLU A 99 12.11 -20.46 -26.93
N GLY A 100 10.93 -19.81 -27.00
CA GLY A 100 9.74 -20.36 -27.67
C GLY A 100 9.93 -20.61 -29.16
N TYR A 101 10.59 -19.69 -29.87
CA TYR A 101 10.90 -19.85 -31.31
C TYR A 101 11.82 -21.05 -31.57
N LYS A 102 12.84 -21.25 -30.71
CA LYS A 102 13.78 -22.37 -30.82
C LYS A 102 13.14 -23.73 -30.55
N ALA A 103 12.06 -23.78 -29.76
CA ALA A 103 11.36 -25.01 -29.44
C ALA A 103 10.46 -25.52 -30.58
N CYS A 104 10.19 -24.69 -31.60
CA CYS A 104 9.31 -25.02 -32.73
C CYS A 104 10.06 -25.31 -34.05
N LEU A 105 11.38 -25.25 -34.06
CA LEU A 105 12.25 -25.66 -35.18
C LEU A 105 12.84 -27.04 -34.90
#